data_AF-A0A7L5BRD0-F1
#
_entry.id   AF-A0A7L5BRD0-F1
#
_cell.length_a   1.000
_cell.length_b   1.000
_cell.length_c   1.000
_cell.angle_alpha   90.00
_cell.angle_beta   90.00
_cell.angle_gamma   90.00
#
_symmetry.space_group_name_H-M   'P 1'
#
loop_
_entity.id
_entity.type
_entity.pdbx_description
1 polymer ?
#
loop_
_entity_poly.entity_id
_entity_poly.type
_entity_poly.pdbx_seq_one_letter_code
_entity_poly.pdbx_strand_id
1 'polypeptide(L)'
;MRVFKNGWFQKFARKEKISDAMLCEAIARAERGQIDADLGSGLIKQRLARPGAGKSGGFRTLVFFRTQQRAVFAFGFAKSNMANLDDADEAYLKKAAKLVLGFSDEQIDAEIAAGRMSEVKCDE
;
A
#
# COMPACT_ATOMS: atom_id res chain seq x y z
N MET A 1 -10.47 6.99 7.23
CA MET A 1 -9.94 6.89 5.85
C MET A 1 -10.11 5.47 5.36
N ARG A 2 -10.51 5.25 4.10
CA ARG A 2 -10.64 3.91 3.51
C ARG A 2 -9.28 3.38 3.03
N VAL A 3 -9.03 2.09 3.26
CA VAL A 3 -7.77 1.43 2.92
C VAL A 3 -8.05 0.25 2.00
N PHE A 4 -7.29 0.14 0.92
CA PHE A 4 -7.49 -0.88 -0.10
C PHE A 4 -6.19 -1.60 -0.42
N LYS A 5 -6.31 -2.75 -1.05
CA LYS A 5 -5.22 -3.49 -1.68
C LYS A 5 -5.65 -3.95 -3.07
N ASN A 6 -4.77 -3.77 -4.06
CA ASN A 6 -5.02 -4.30 -5.40
C ASN A 6 -4.85 -5.83 -5.43
N GLY A 7 -5.29 -6.48 -6.51
CA GLY A 7 -5.22 -7.93 -6.65
C GLY A 7 -3.79 -8.52 -6.59
N TRP A 8 -2.77 -7.75 -7.02
CA TRP A 8 -1.37 -8.17 -6.93
C TRP A 8 -0.88 -8.20 -5.49
N PHE A 9 -1.11 -7.11 -4.76
CA PHE A 9 -0.77 -7.00 -3.35
C PHE A 9 -1.59 -7.98 -2.50
N GLN A 10 -2.84 -8.23 -2.84
CA GLN A 10 -3.67 -9.22 -2.13
C GLN A 10 -3.05 -10.62 -2.19
N LYS A 11 -2.52 -11.03 -3.34
CA LYS A 11 -1.79 -12.31 -3.48
C LYS A 11 -0.51 -12.31 -2.63
N PHE A 12 0.24 -11.21 -2.65
CA PHE A 12 1.43 -11.04 -1.83
C PHE A 12 1.12 -11.12 -0.33
N ALA A 13 0.11 -10.37 0.14
CA ALA A 13 -0.32 -10.35 1.53
C ALA A 13 -0.76 -11.74 2.02
N ARG A 14 -1.50 -12.49 1.20
CA ARG A 14 -1.87 -13.88 1.51
C ARG A 14 -0.66 -14.79 1.64
N LYS A 15 0.29 -14.71 0.70
CA LYS A 15 1.51 -15.52 0.72
C LYS A 15 2.38 -15.25 1.95
N GLU A 16 2.55 -13.97 2.28
CA GLU A 16 3.40 -13.51 3.37
C GLU A 16 2.68 -13.45 4.73
N LYS A 17 1.41 -13.87 4.79
CA LYS A 17 0.55 -13.85 5.99
C LYS A 17 0.45 -12.45 6.63
N ILE A 18 0.34 -11.42 5.79
CA ILE A 18 0.12 -10.05 6.22
C ILE A 18 -1.36 -9.89 6.53
N SER A 19 -1.68 -9.60 7.79
CA SER A 19 -3.05 -9.36 8.24
C SER A 19 -3.53 -7.95 7.90
N ASP A 20 -4.85 -7.76 7.85
CA ASP A 20 -5.43 -6.44 7.65
C ASP A 20 -5.05 -5.48 8.79
N ALA A 21 -4.96 -5.95 10.04
CA ALA A 21 -4.46 -5.18 11.18
C ALA A 21 -3.05 -4.58 10.93
N MET A 22 -2.13 -5.35 10.33
CA MET A 22 -0.79 -4.85 9.98
C MET A 22 -0.84 -3.74 8.92
N LEU A 23 -1.75 -3.86 7.95
CA LEU A 23 -1.96 -2.85 6.92
C LEU A 23 -2.54 -1.57 7.54
N CYS A 24 -3.55 -1.71 8.38
CA CYS A 24 -4.19 -0.60 9.08
C CYS A 24 -3.21 0.15 9.98
N GLU A 25 -2.41 -0.56 10.78
CA GLU A 25 -1.39 0.07 11.63
C GLU A 25 -0.36 0.86 10.80
N ALA A 26 0.08 0.30 9.67
CA ALA A 26 1.04 0.98 8.80
C ALA A 26 0.48 2.26 8.17
N ILE A 27 -0.80 2.25 7.79
CA ILE A 27 -1.49 3.43 7.29
C ILE A 27 -1.75 4.45 8.39
N ALA A 28 -2.13 4.01 9.60
CA ALA A 28 -2.29 4.89 10.75
C ALA A 28 -0.96 5.60 11.11
N ARG A 29 0.18 4.91 10.98
CA ARG A 29 1.51 5.52 11.09
C ARG A 29 1.73 6.58 10.00
N ALA A 30 1.44 6.26 8.74
CA ALA A 30 1.58 7.21 7.63
C ALA A 30 0.69 8.46 7.80
N GLU A 31 -0.57 8.30 8.26
CA GLU A 31 -1.49 9.41 8.57
C GLU A 31 -0.94 10.37 9.64
N ARG A 32 -0.16 9.85 10.60
CA ARG A 32 0.53 10.66 11.62
C ARG A 32 1.86 11.26 11.12
N GLY A 33 2.14 11.18 9.83
CA GLY A 33 3.38 11.66 9.22
C GLY A 33 4.58 10.72 9.37
N GLN A 34 4.39 9.51 9.91
CA GLN A 34 5.45 8.51 10.03
C GLN A 34 5.57 7.70 8.74
N ILE A 35 6.00 8.38 7.68
CA ILE A 35 6.22 7.82 6.33
C ILE A 35 7.69 7.39 6.21
N ASP A 36 7.94 6.14 5.81
CA ASP A 36 9.32 5.64 5.69
C ASP A 36 10.08 6.30 4.52
N ALA A 37 9.42 6.53 3.38
CA ALA A 37 9.90 7.44 2.34
C ALA A 37 8.74 7.92 1.46
N ASP A 38 8.67 9.23 1.21
CA ASP A 38 7.76 9.80 0.22
C ASP A 38 8.48 9.88 -1.13
N LEU A 39 7.93 9.23 -2.16
CA LEU A 39 8.47 9.30 -3.52
C LEU A 39 7.80 10.43 -4.33
N GLY A 40 6.76 11.07 -3.79
CA GLY A 40 5.99 12.13 -4.42
C GLY A 40 4.84 11.61 -5.29
N SER A 41 3.98 12.53 -5.75
CA SER A 41 2.79 12.24 -6.56
C SER A 41 1.79 11.26 -5.92
N GLY A 42 1.76 11.22 -4.58
CA GLY A 42 0.89 10.30 -3.84
C GLY A 42 1.41 8.86 -3.83
N LEU A 43 2.70 8.64 -4.08
CA LEU A 43 3.35 7.33 -3.95
C LEU A 43 4.31 7.36 -2.76
N ILE A 44 4.09 6.48 -1.79
CA ILE A 44 4.97 6.34 -0.62
C ILE A 44 5.52 4.92 -0.49
N LYS A 45 6.69 4.80 0.11
CA LYS A 45 7.20 3.55 0.69
C LYS A 45 6.80 3.52 2.15
N GLN A 46 6.17 2.42 2.57
CA GLN A 46 5.80 2.18 3.97
C GLN A 46 6.25 0.78 4.39
N ARG A 47 6.72 0.63 5.63
CA ARG A 47 7.13 -0.65 6.20
C ARG A 47 6.01 -1.29 6.99
N LEU A 48 5.86 -2.59 6.78
CA LEU A 48 5.01 -3.45 7.61
C LEU A 48 5.90 -4.21 8.59
N ALA A 49 5.60 -4.11 9.89
CA ALA A 49 6.29 -4.87 10.92
C ALA A 49 5.80 -6.32 10.88
N ARG A 50 6.72 -7.28 10.83
CA ARG A 50 6.37 -8.70 10.90
C ARG A 50 6.33 -9.12 12.38
N PRO A 51 5.23 -9.71 12.87
CA PRO A 51 5.16 -10.23 14.24
C PRO A 51 6.29 -11.23 14.51
N GLY A 52 7.02 -11.03 15.60
CA GLY A 52 8.10 -11.94 16.04
C GLY A 52 9.40 -11.89 15.21
N ALA A 53 9.51 -11.01 14.21
CA ALA A 53 10.77 -10.83 13.48
C ALA A 53 11.49 -9.57 13.97
N GLY A 54 12.77 -9.69 14.33
CA GLY A 54 13.62 -8.54 14.70
C GLY A 54 13.80 -7.53 13.55
N LYS A 55 14.72 -6.56 13.72
CA LYS A 55 15.06 -5.45 12.78
C LYS A 55 15.25 -5.86 11.28
N SER A 56 15.39 -7.15 11.01
CA SER A 56 15.69 -7.76 9.71
C SER A 56 14.48 -8.23 8.89
N GLY A 57 13.28 -8.40 9.47
CA GLY A 57 12.25 -9.28 8.86
C GLY A 57 10.94 -8.65 8.37
N GLY A 58 10.81 -7.32 8.37
CA GLY A 58 9.61 -6.64 7.89
C GLY A 58 9.48 -6.55 6.36
N PHE A 59 8.31 -6.16 5.89
CA PHE A 59 8.02 -5.96 4.47
C PHE A 59 8.15 -4.48 4.08
N ARG A 60 8.59 -4.21 2.85
CA ARG A 60 8.48 -2.87 2.25
C ARG A 60 7.33 -2.87 1.27
N THR A 61 6.47 -1.88 1.36
CA THR A 61 5.31 -1.75 0.48
C THR A 61 5.30 -0.42 -0.24
N LEU A 62 4.88 -0.42 -1.49
CA LEU A 62 4.52 0.78 -2.23
C LEU A 62 3.03 1.01 -2.07
N VAL A 63 2.67 2.19 -1.59
CA VAL A 63 1.31 2.58 -1.27
C VAL A 63 0.97 3.84 -2.05
N PHE A 64 -0.14 3.82 -2.76
CA PHE A 64 -0.75 5.04 -3.25
C PHE A 64 -1.49 5.67 -2.08
N PHE A 65 -1.06 6.85 -1.67
CA PHE A 65 -1.46 7.45 -0.42
C PHE A 65 -1.82 8.92 -0.62
N ARG A 66 -2.99 9.28 -0.12
CA ARG A 66 -3.38 10.67 0.06
C ARG A 66 -4.03 10.82 1.42
N THR A 67 -3.37 11.63 2.25
CA THR A 67 -3.75 11.88 3.64
C THR A 67 -5.23 12.20 3.77
N GLN A 68 -5.88 11.63 4.78
CA GLN A 68 -7.32 11.78 5.08
C GLN A 68 -8.29 11.32 3.98
N GLN A 69 -7.81 10.93 2.78
CA GLN A 69 -8.67 10.50 1.68
C GLN A 69 -8.62 8.99 1.47
N ARG A 70 -7.46 8.44 1.09
CA ARG A 70 -7.36 7.04 0.66
C ARG A 70 -5.94 6.50 0.72
N ALA A 71 -5.84 5.21 1.04
CA ALA A 71 -4.63 4.42 0.86
C ALA A 71 -4.89 3.17 0.01
N VAL A 72 -4.02 2.88 -0.95
CA VAL A 72 -4.06 1.66 -1.77
C VAL A 72 -2.69 0.99 -1.76
N PHE A 73 -2.59 -0.20 -1.16
CA PHE A 73 -1.40 -1.03 -1.25
C PHE A 73 -1.27 -1.59 -2.67
N ALA A 74 -0.22 -1.16 -3.37
CA ALA A 74 0.01 -1.51 -4.77
C ALA A 74 0.99 -2.67 -4.92
N PHE A 75 2.10 -2.64 -4.19
CA PHE A 75 3.16 -3.66 -4.25
C PHE A 75 3.79 -3.91 -2.88
N GLY A 76 4.31 -5.12 -2.66
CA GLY A 76 4.96 -5.52 -1.42
C GLY A 76 6.15 -6.42 -1.69
N PHE A 77 7.20 -6.28 -0.87
CA PHE A 77 8.47 -6.98 -1.04
C PHE A 77 9.01 -7.43 0.33
N ALA A 78 9.44 -8.69 0.40
CA ALA A 78 10.29 -9.16 1.49
C ALA A 78 11.70 -8.54 1.34
N LYS A 79 12.38 -8.29 2.46
CA LYS A 79 13.67 -7.57 2.48
C LYS A 79 14.70 -8.23 1.52
N SER A 80 15.48 -7.37 0.83
CA SER A 80 16.49 -7.57 -0.23
C SER A 80 16.06 -7.52 -1.71
N ASN A 81 14.76 -7.56 -2.04
CA ASN A 81 14.33 -7.59 -3.46
C ASN A 81 14.03 -6.24 -4.13
N MET A 82 14.29 -5.11 -3.47
CA MET A 82 14.24 -3.82 -4.16
C MET A 82 15.29 -2.89 -3.60
N ALA A 83 16.48 -2.97 -4.18
CA ALA A 83 17.49 -1.95 -4.03
C ALA A 83 17.12 -0.72 -4.88
N ASN A 84 16.60 -0.89 -6.10
CA ASN A 84 16.28 0.22 -6.99
C ASN A 84 14.96 -0.04 -7.73
N LEU A 85 13.95 0.79 -7.47
CA LEU A 85 12.92 1.04 -8.47
C LEU A 85 13.64 1.90 -9.52
N ASP A 86 13.65 1.51 -10.78
CA ASP A 86 14.27 2.38 -11.80
C ASP A 86 13.39 3.61 -12.04
N ASP A 87 13.97 4.63 -12.68
CA ASP A 87 13.27 5.90 -12.89
C ASP A 87 12.01 5.73 -13.77
N ALA A 88 11.98 4.73 -14.64
CA ALA A 88 10.85 4.46 -15.53
C ALA A 88 9.69 3.82 -14.76
N ASP A 89 9.97 2.81 -13.94
CA ASP A 89 9.03 2.16 -13.04
C ASP A 89 8.48 3.17 -12.02
N GLU A 90 9.35 4.00 -11.45
CA GLU A 90 8.92 5.05 -10.52
C GLU A 90 7.99 6.06 -11.20
N ALA A 91 8.33 6.53 -12.40
CA ALA A 91 7.48 7.44 -13.17
C ALA A 91 6.12 6.81 -13.53
N TYR A 92 6.11 5.53 -13.91
CA TYR A 92 4.88 4.79 -14.18
C TYR A 92 4.00 4.68 -12.93
N LEU A 93 4.60 4.32 -11.80
CA LEU A 93 3.88 4.18 -10.53
C LEU A 93 3.34 5.51 -10.02
N LYS A 94 4.07 6.61 -10.22
CA LYS A 94 3.56 7.96 -9.90
C LYS A 94 2.34 8.34 -10.74
N LYS A 95 2.33 7.99 -12.03
CA LYS A 95 1.15 8.20 -12.89
C LYS A 95 -0.02 7.35 -12.42
N ALA A 96 0.21 6.07 -12.12
CA ALA A 96 -0.80 5.17 -11.59
C ALA A 96 -1.37 5.67 -10.25
N ALA A 97 -0.51 6.16 -9.36
CA ALA A 97 -0.92 6.73 -8.07
C ALA A 97 -1.90 7.89 -8.26
N LYS A 98 -1.58 8.85 -9.13
CA LYS A 98 -2.47 9.99 -9.42
C LYS A 98 -3.83 9.55 -9.97
N LEU A 99 -3.85 8.57 -10.87
CA LEU A 99 -5.08 8.04 -11.45
C LEU A 99 -5.95 7.36 -10.39
N VAL A 100 -5.38 6.40 -9.64
CA VAL A 100 -6.12 5.62 -8.63
C VAL A 100 -6.60 6.50 -7.47
N LEU A 101 -5.79 7.47 -7.04
CA LEU A 101 -6.18 8.44 -6.01
C LEU A 101 -7.20 9.47 -6.52
N GLY A 102 -7.36 9.58 -7.84
CA GLY A 102 -8.37 10.42 -8.48
C GLY A 102 -9.72 9.72 -8.71
N PHE A 103 -9.82 8.42 -8.45
CA PHE A 103 -11.07 7.68 -8.62
C PHE A 103 -12.13 8.15 -7.63
N SER A 104 -13.35 8.35 -8.13
CA SER A 104 -14.53 8.53 -7.29
C SER A 104 -14.80 7.28 -6.45
N ASP A 105 -15.67 7.38 -5.46
CA ASP A 105 -16.02 6.22 -4.64
C ASP A 105 -16.76 5.17 -5.46
N GLU A 106 -17.60 5.56 -6.42
CA GLU A 106 -18.29 4.64 -7.33
C GLU A 106 -17.30 3.88 -8.22
N GLN A 107 -16.24 4.55 -8.67
CA GLN A 107 -15.18 3.92 -9.46
C GLN A 107 -14.39 2.90 -8.63
N ILE A 108 -14.10 3.20 -7.36
CA ILE A 108 -13.48 2.22 -6.45
C ILE A 108 -14.39 1.03 -6.20
N ASP A 109 -15.67 1.27 -5.94
CA ASP A 109 -16.61 0.19 -5.68
C ASP A 109 -16.78 -0.70 -6.93
N ALA A 110 -16.68 -0.13 -8.14
CA ALA A 110 -16.60 -0.90 -9.38
C ALA A 110 -15.31 -1.75 -9.48
N GLU A 111 -14.16 -1.22 -9.06
CA GLU A 111 -12.90 -1.98 -8.98
C GLU A 111 -12.98 -3.14 -7.97
N ILE A 112 -13.70 -2.94 -6.86
CA ILE A 112 -13.96 -3.97 -5.85
C ILE A 112 -14.91 -5.04 -6.41
N ALA A 113 -16.02 -4.63 -7.04
CA ALA A 113 -17.00 -5.53 -7.64
C ALA A 113 -16.35 -6.38 -8.75
N ALA A 114 -15.40 -5.81 -9.50
CA ALA A 114 -14.62 -6.53 -10.50
C ALA A 114 -13.50 -7.41 -9.91
N GLY A 115 -13.31 -7.43 -8.59
CA GLY A 115 -12.26 -8.20 -7.92
C GLY A 115 -10.83 -7.71 -8.18
N ARG A 116 -10.67 -6.51 -8.75
CA ARG A 116 -9.35 -5.89 -9.00
C ARG A 116 -8.79 -5.23 -7.75
N MET A 117 -9.67 -4.80 -6.85
CA MET A 117 -9.31 -4.28 -5.52
C MET A 117 -10.12 -4.99 -4.43
N SER A 118 -9.61 -4.90 -3.20
CA SER A 118 -10.35 -5.29 -2.01
C SER A 118 -10.11 -4.27 -0.90
N GLU A 119 -11.17 -4.00 -0.14
CA GLU A 119 -11.09 -3.15 1.04
C GLU A 119 -10.43 -3.92 2.20
N VAL A 120 -9.55 -3.22 2.93
CA VAL A 120 -8.87 -3.72 4.12
C VAL A 120 -9.77 -3.42 5.31
N LYS A 121 -10.06 -4.43 6.12
CA LYS A 121 -10.88 -4.27 7.32
C LYS A 121 -10.00 -3.76 8.46
N CYS A 122 -10.10 -2.47 8.75
CA CYS A 122 -9.54 -1.91 9.97
C CYS A 122 -10.61 -1.98 11.05
N ASP A 123 -10.38 -2.83 12.04
CA ASP A 123 -11.19 -2.82 13.26
C ASP A 123 -10.97 -1.45 13.94
N GLU A 124 -12.06 -0.74 14.27
CA GLU A 124 -12.02 0.46 15.12
C GLU A 124 -11.61 0.14 16.56
#